data_AF-A0A9D6P3M6-F1
#
_entry.id   AF-A0A9D6P3M6-F1
#
_cell.length_a   1.000
_cell.length_b   1.000
_cell.length_c   1.000
_cell.angle_alpha   90.00
_cell.angle_beta   90.00
_cell.angle_gamma   90.00
#
_symmetry.space_group_name_H-M   'P 1'
#
loop_
_entity.id
_entity.type
_entity.pdbx_description
1 polymer ?
#
loop_
_entity_poly.entity_id
_entity_poly.type
_entity_poly.pdbx_seq_one_letter_code
_entity_poly.pdbx_strand_id
1 'polypeptide(L)'
;MRRSQRGFLGDIAWGTVVWIVAVILVAGTAWFFGGFNRVLQRQETEVLRESEQYRASKESMLLQLLEQWHHINTKALELDPDPANAEIVAGLRAQQKVLVSQMRAESRRLDYDQVPRAVRDFLNQQPQEGGAR
;
A
#
# COMPACT_ATOMS: atom_id res chain seq x y z
N MET A 1 60.08 14.60 -54.85
CA MET A 1 59.45 14.80 -53.53
C MET A 1 57.98 14.39 -53.60
N ARG A 2 57.63 13.16 -53.22
CA ARG A 2 56.23 12.66 -53.16
C ARG A 2 56.07 11.67 -52.02
N ARG A 3 56.24 12.14 -50.78
CA ARG A 3 55.86 11.41 -49.57
C ARG A 3 55.52 12.43 -48.49
N SER A 4 54.26 12.88 -48.43
CA SER A 4 53.63 13.37 -47.19
C SER A 4 52.20 13.87 -47.47
N GLN A 5 51.33 13.02 -48.01
CA GLN A 5 49.88 13.30 -48.03
C GLN A 5 49.05 12.14 -47.48
N ARG A 6 49.62 10.93 -47.35
CA ARG A 6 48.93 9.76 -46.79
C ARG A 6 48.91 9.71 -45.26
N GLY A 7 49.88 10.34 -44.58
CA GLY A 7 49.92 10.40 -43.11
C GLY A 7 48.88 11.36 -42.52
N PHE A 8 48.79 12.57 -43.09
CA PHE A 8 47.90 13.62 -42.60
C PHE A 8 46.41 13.26 -42.67
N LEU A 9 45.97 12.59 -43.74
CA LEU A 9 44.59 12.10 -43.87
C LEU A 9 44.30 10.91 -42.94
N GLY A 10 45.31 10.07 -42.67
CA GLY A 10 45.19 8.95 -41.74
C GLY A 10 45.05 9.40 -40.28
N ASP A 11 45.79 10.41 -39.87
CA ASP A 11 45.74 10.97 -38.51
C ASP A 11 44.44 11.74 -38.25
N ILE A 12 43.94 12.48 -39.25
CA ILE A 12 42.62 13.14 -39.18
C ILE A 12 41.50 12.09 -39.14
N ALA A 13 41.60 11.04 -39.95
CA ALA A 13 40.62 9.96 -39.94
C ALA A 13 40.58 9.25 -38.58
N TRP A 14 41.74 8.94 -37.99
CA TRP A 14 41.82 8.36 -36.64
C TRP A 14 41.29 9.28 -35.55
N GLY A 15 41.65 10.57 -35.59
CA GLY A 15 41.13 11.57 -34.64
C GLY A 15 39.61 11.69 -34.71
N THR A 16 39.03 11.62 -35.91
CA THR A 16 37.58 11.69 -36.13
C THR A 16 36.88 10.44 -35.62
N VAL A 17 37.44 9.25 -35.86
CA VAL A 17 36.89 7.97 -35.35
C VAL A 17 36.89 7.94 -33.83
N VAL A 18 37.98 8.37 -33.19
CA VAL A 18 38.07 8.46 -31.72
C VAL A 18 37.02 9.43 -31.17
N TRP A 19 36.83 10.58 -31.83
CA TRP A 19 35.82 11.55 -31.43
C TRP A 19 34.38 11.01 -31.54
N ILE A 20 34.07 10.30 -32.64
CA ILE A 20 32.77 9.66 -32.83
C ILE A 20 32.51 8.62 -31.75
N VAL A 21 33.50 7.78 -31.42
CA VAL A 21 33.39 6.77 -30.36
C VAL A 21 33.18 7.44 -28.99
N ALA A 22 33.90 8.53 -28.70
CA ALA A 22 33.72 9.27 -27.45
C ALA A 22 32.30 9.87 -27.33
N VAL A 23 31.76 10.44 -28.41
CA VAL A 23 30.38 10.99 -28.43
C VAL A 23 29.35 9.87 -28.23
N ILE A 24 29.52 8.73 -28.89
CA ILE A 24 28.63 7.57 -28.72
C ILE A 24 28.68 7.05 -27.28
N LEU A 25 29.87 6.97 -26.68
CA LEU A 25 30.03 6.54 -25.30
C LEU A 25 29.34 7.51 -24.34
N VAL A 26 29.58 8.82 -24.46
CA VAL A 26 28.95 9.84 -23.62
C VAL A 26 27.43 9.81 -23.75
N ALA A 27 26.91 9.76 -24.98
CA ALA A 27 25.47 9.66 -25.24
C ALA A 27 24.88 8.36 -24.67
N GLY A 28 25.59 7.23 -24.81
CA GLY A 28 25.20 5.94 -24.27
C GLY A 28 25.13 5.93 -22.75
N THR A 29 26.13 6.48 -22.06
CA THR A 29 26.10 6.65 -20.59
C THR A 29 24.97 7.56 -20.15
N ALA A 30 24.73 8.70 -20.82
CA ALA A 30 23.64 9.60 -20.46
C ALA A 30 22.26 8.93 -20.61
N TRP A 31 22.07 8.12 -21.67
CA TRP A 31 20.86 7.33 -21.86
C TRP A 31 20.69 6.24 -20.80
N PHE A 32 21.77 5.55 -20.45
CA PHE A 32 21.76 4.51 -19.43
C PHE A 32 21.42 5.07 -18.05
N PHE A 33 22.10 6.13 -17.60
CA PHE A 33 21.82 6.78 -16.32
C PHE A 33 20.44 7.45 -16.29
N GLY A 34 20.00 8.08 -17.37
CA GLY A 34 18.67 8.67 -17.48
C GLY A 34 17.54 7.64 -17.46
N GLY A 35 17.77 6.46 -18.05
CA GLY A 35 16.85 5.32 -17.99
C GLY A 35 16.80 4.70 -16.59
N PHE A 36 17.95 4.51 -15.95
CA PHE A 36 18.04 3.96 -14.59
C PHE A 36 17.34 4.86 -13.56
N ASN A 37 17.51 6.18 -13.67
CA ASN A 37 16.86 7.15 -12.77
C ASN A 37 15.33 7.17 -12.94
N ARG A 38 14.82 6.99 -14.17
CA ARG A 38 13.37 6.88 -14.42
C ARG A 38 12.77 5.56 -13.89
N VAL A 39 13.51 4.46 -13.97
CA VAL A 39 13.06 3.16 -13.46
C VAL A 39 13.02 3.16 -11.93
N LEU A 40 14.04 3.72 -11.27
CA LEU A 40 14.07 3.88 -9.81
C LEU A 40 12.91 4.75 -9.31
N GLN A 41 12.66 5.90 -9.95
CA GLN A 41 11.53 6.76 -9.59
C GLN A 41 10.17 6.07 -9.77
N ARG A 42 10.01 5.25 -10.82
CA ARG A 42 8.77 4.49 -11.02
C ARG A 42 8.56 3.44 -9.94
N GLN A 43 9.61 2.69 -9.56
CA GLN A 43 9.50 1.69 -8.50
C GLN A 43 9.19 2.32 -7.14
N GLU A 44 9.78 3.47 -6.81
CA GLU A 44 9.42 4.18 -5.57
C GLU A 44 7.95 4.62 -5.55
N THR A 45 7.44 5.19 -6.66
CA THR A 45 6.02 5.56 -6.72
C THR A 45 5.07 4.37 -6.70
N GLU A 46 5.47 3.22 -7.24
CA GLU A 46 4.61 2.04 -7.34
C GLU A 46 4.54 1.30 -5.99
N VAL A 47 5.67 1.15 -5.29
CA VAL A 47 5.72 0.61 -3.93
C VAL A 47 5.00 1.52 -2.93
N LEU A 48 5.19 2.85 -3.03
CA LEU A 48 4.46 3.80 -2.19
C LEU A 48 2.96 3.73 -2.45
N ARG A 49 2.54 3.67 -3.72
CA ARG A 49 1.13 3.56 -4.10
C ARG A 49 0.50 2.25 -3.64
N GLU A 50 1.19 1.12 -3.75
CA GLU A 50 0.72 -0.16 -3.22
C GLU A 50 0.59 -0.12 -1.69
N SER A 51 1.54 0.53 -1.00
CA SER A 51 1.49 0.68 0.46
C SER A 51 0.32 1.56 0.94
N GLU A 52 0.05 2.66 0.21
CA GLU A 52 -1.09 3.55 0.49
C GLU A 52 -2.42 2.87 0.16
N GLN A 53 -2.49 2.12 -0.94
CA GLN A 53 -3.68 1.34 -1.30
C GLN A 53 -3.94 0.21 -0.29
N TYR A 54 -2.89 -0.44 0.21
CA TYR A 54 -3.01 -1.47 1.23
C TYR A 54 -3.49 -0.88 2.57
N ARG A 55 -2.94 0.27 2.99
CA ARG A 55 -3.42 1.01 4.17
C ARG A 55 -4.88 1.43 4.00
N ALA A 56 -5.23 2.09 2.90
CA ALA A 56 -6.59 2.53 2.62
C ALA A 56 -7.59 1.36 2.58
N SER A 57 -7.20 0.22 2.00
CA SER A 57 -8.03 -0.98 1.98
C SER A 57 -8.26 -1.54 3.39
N LYS A 58 -7.22 -1.62 4.21
CA LYS A 58 -7.32 -2.11 5.60
C LYS A 58 -8.13 -1.17 6.49
N GLU A 59 -7.94 0.14 6.36
CA GLU A 59 -8.77 1.14 7.02
C GLU A 59 -10.25 1.01 6.61
N SER A 60 -10.53 0.89 5.30
CA SER A 60 -11.90 0.71 4.81
C SER A 60 -12.55 -0.56 5.33
N MET A 61 -11.80 -1.65 5.44
CA MET A 61 -12.29 -2.93 5.95
C MET A 61 -12.67 -2.82 7.44
N LEU A 62 -11.83 -2.18 8.26
CA LEU A 62 -12.14 -1.96 9.67
C LEU A 62 -13.37 -1.05 9.86
N LEU A 63 -13.52 -0.02 9.03
CA LEU A 63 -14.71 0.83 9.04
C LEU A 63 -15.97 0.07 8.60
N GLN A 64 -15.88 -0.79 7.59
CA GLN A 64 -16.99 -1.65 7.16
C GLN A 64 -17.41 -2.62 8.26
N LEU A 65 -16.47 -3.23 8.98
CA LEU A 65 -16.79 -4.11 10.11
C LEU A 65 -17.50 -3.35 11.24
N LEU A 66 -17.09 -2.11 11.50
CA LEU A 66 -17.75 -1.23 12.47
C LEU A 66 -19.17 -0.87 12.03
N GLU A 67 -19.36 -0.52 10.76
CA GLU A 67 -20.68 -0.23 10.19
C GLU A 67 -21.61 -1.45 10.24
N GLN A 68 -21.10 -2.64 9.90
CA GLN A 68 -21.84 -3.90 10.03
C GLN A 68 -22.26 -4.16 11.48
N TRP A 69 -21.37 -3.89 12.44
CA TRP A 69 -21.69 -4.03 13.86
C TRP A 69 -22.83 -3.08 14.26
N HIS A 70 -22.79 -1.82 13.81
CA HIS A 70 -23.87 -0.85 14.07
C HIS A 70 -25.20 -1.27 13.44
N HIS A 71 -25.17 -1.76 12.20
CA HIS A 71 -26.37 -2.25 11.52
C HIS A 71 -27.02 -3.42 12.26
N ILE A 72 -26.21 -4.39 12.69
CA ILE A 72 -26.70 -5.53 13.50
C ILE A 72 -27.22 -5.03 14.85
N ASN A 73 -26.57 -4.04 15.47
CA ASN A 73 -27.01 -3.47 16.73
C ASN A 73 -28.39 -2.80 16.61
N THR A 74 -28.59 -2.01 15.57
CA THR A 74 -29.88 -1.37 15.30
C THR A 74 -30.98 -2.42 15.10
N LYS A 75 -30.72 -3.45 14.30
CA LYS A 75 -31.67 -4.57 14.11
C LYS A 75 -31.96 -5.32 15.40
N ALA A 76 -30.94 -5.56 16.23
CA ALA A 76 -31.14 -6.22 17.51
C ALA A 76 -32.04 -5.37 18.43
N LEU A 77 -31.82 -4.05 18.48
CA LEU A 77 -32.65 -3.11 19.27
C LEU A 77 -34.09 -3.01 18.75
N GLU A 78 -34.29 -3.05 17.43
CA GLU A 78 -35.63 -3.06 16.82
C GLU A 78 -36.41 -4.34 17.17
N LEU A 79 -35.72 -5.47 17.31
CA LEU A 79 -36.32 -6.78 17.59
C LEU A 79 -36.39 -7.11 19.10
N ASP A 80 -35.59 -6.45 19.93
CA ASP A 80 -35.53 -6.61 21.41
C ASP A 80 -36.89 -6.43 22.14
N PRO A 81 -37.78 -5.49 21.76
CA PRO A 81 -39.04 -5.31 22.49
C PRO A 81 -40.04 -6.44 22.29
N ASP A 82 -39.83 -7.34 21.31
CA ASP A 82 -40.69 -8.49 21.06
C ASP A 82 -40.04 -9.79 21.56
N PRO A 83 -40.57 -10.41 22.64
CA PRO A 83 -40.00 -11.62 23.20
C PRO A 83 -40.05 -12.82 22.25
N ALA A 84 -40.90 -12.79 21.21
CA ALA A 84 -40.91 -13.83 20.17
C ALA A 84 -39.61 -13.83 19.34
N ASN A 85 -38.89 -12.72 19.31
CA ASN A 85 -37.63 -12.57 18.57
C ASN A 85 -36.38 -12.80 19.44
N ALA A 86 -36.53 -13.27 20.68
CA ALA A 86 -35.43 -13.45 21.62
C ALA A 86 -34.28 -14.32 21.06
N GLU A 87 -34.60 -15.38 20.33
CA GLU A 87 -33.60 -16.25 19.69
C GLU A 87 -32.85 -15.53 18.56
N ILE A 88 -33.56 -14.72 17.77
CA ILE A 88 -32.97 -13.92 16.70
C ILE A 88 -32.05 -12.85 17.29
N VAL A 89 -32.49 -12.16 18.33
CA VAL A 89 -31.69 -11.16 19.06
C VAL A 89 -30.43 -11.80 19.66
N ALA A 90 -30.55 -12.99 20.26
CA ALA A 90 -29.39 -13.74 20.76
C ALA A 90 -28.40 -14.08 19.63
N GLY A 91 -28.89 -14.52 18.47
CA GLY A 91 -28.07 -14.76 17.27
C GLY A 91 -27.37 -13.50 16.76
N LEU A 92 -28.07 -12.37 16.71
CA LEU A 92 -27.50 -11.07 16.33
C LEU A 92 -26.41 -10.62 17.31
N ARG A 93 -26.64 -10.77 18.62
CA ARG A 93 -25.63 -10.48 19.66
C ARG A 93 -24.41 -11.39 19.55
N ALA A 94 -24.58 -12.66 19.17
CA ALA A 94 -23.45 -13.55 18.89
C ALA A 94 -22.64 -13.07 17.68
N GLN A 95 -23.30 -12.65 16.60
CA GLN A 95 -22.64 -12.07 15.42
C GLN A 95 -21.87 -10.79 15.77
N GLN A 96 -22.43 -9.92 16.62
CA GLN A 96 -21.72 -8.73 17.12
C GLN A 96 -20.40 -9.08 17.81
N LYS A 97 -20.37 -10.12 18.65
CA LYS A 97 -19.14 -10.57 19.30
C LYS A 97 -18.08 -11.06 18.29
N VAL A 98 -18.52 -11.77 17.24
CA VAL A 98 -17.63 -12.20 16.16
C VAL A 98 -17.05 -11.01 15.41
N LEU A 99 -17.85 -9.98 15.10
CA LEU A 99 -17.35 -8.76 14.45
C LEU A 99 -16.35 -8.02 15.33
N VAL A 100 -16.61 -7.91 16.64
CA VAL A 100 -15.66 -7.31 17.60
C VAL A 100 -14.35 -8.09 17.65
N SER A 101 -14.41 -9.42 17.71
CA SER A 101 -13.19 -10.25 17.74
C SER A 101 -12.40 -10.16 16.43
N GLN A 102 -13.08 -10.10 15.28
CA GLN A 102 -12.46 -9.89 13.98
C GLN A 102 -11.82 -8.50 13.87
N MET A 103 -12.50 -7.44 14.30
CA MET A 103 -11.93 -6.08 14.36
C MET A 103 -10.68 -6.05 15.25
N ARG A 104 -10.69 -6.72 16.42
CA ARG A 104 -9.50 -6.84 17.27
C ARG A 104 -8.36 -7.58 16.57
N ALA A 105 -8.66 -8.72 15.95
CA ALA A 105 -7.65 -9.53 15.26
C ALA A 105 -6.98 -8.76 14.10
N GLU A 106 -7.77 -8.04 13.30
CA GLU A 106 -7.25 -7.22 12.20
C GLU A 106 -6.52 -5.97 12.72
N SER A 107 -7.03 -5.31 13.77
CA SER A 107 -6.35 -4.15 14.38
C SER A 107 -4.97 -4.51 14.97
N ARG A 108 -4.77 -5.74 15.46
CA ARG A 108 -3.47 -6.21 15.98
C ARG A 108 -2.43 -6.45 14.88
N ARG A 109 -2.86 -6.58 13.63
CA ARG A 109 -1.98 -6.72 12.47
C ARG A 109 -1.52 -5.38 11.89
N LEU A 110 -2.05 -4.28 12.43
CA LEU A 110 -1.75 -2.92 12.02
C LEU A 110 -1.02 -2.19 13.14
N ASP A 111 -0.18 -1.22 12.78
CA ASP A 111 0.40 -0.30 13.75
C ASP A 111 -0.69 0.57 14.38
N TYR A 112 -0.47 1.05 15.61
CA TYR A 112 -1.49 1.79 16.36
C TYR A 112 -2.01 3.02 15.61
N ASP A 113 -1.15 3.72 14.86
CA ASP A 113 -1.47 4.89 14.05
C ASP A 113 -2.31 4.57 12.81
N GLN A 114 -2.27 3.32 12.34
CA GLN A 114 -3.00 2.82 11.15
C GLN A 114 -4.42 2.37 11.46
N VAL A 115 -4.76 2.16 12.74
CA VAL A 115 -6.12 1.79 13.12
C VAL A 115 -6.99 3.05 13.12
N PRO A 116 -8.10 3.10 12.36
CA PRO A 116 -9.00 4.25 12.36
C PRO A 116 -9.44 4.62 13.77
N ARG A 117 -9.45 5.92 14.08
CA ARG A 117 -9.74 6.41 15.43
C ARG A 117 -11.09 5.92 15.95
N ALA A 118 -12.13 5.94 15.11
CA ALA A 118 -13.46 5.44 15.45
C ALA A 118 -13.43 3.96 15.89
N VAL A 119 -12.63 3.13 15.21
CA VAL A 119 -12.49 1.71 15.52
C VAL A 119 -11.71 1.52 16.83
N ARG A 120 -10.64 2.31 17.07
CA ARG A 120 -9.92 2.27 18.35
C ARG A 120 -10.83 2.64 19.52
N ASP A 121 -11.54 3.75 19.39
CA ASP A 121 -12.43 4.26 20.44
C ASP A 121 -13.56 3.25 20.71
N PHE A 122 -14.14 2.67 19.66
CA PHE A 122 -15.13 1.60 19.77
C PHE A 122 -14.55 0.35 20.47
N LEU A 123 -13.39 -0.16 20.05
CA LEU A 123 -12.78 -1.35 20.64
C LEU A 123 -12.38 -1.15 22.11
N ASN A 124 -12.03 0.08 22.50
CA ASN A 124 -11.76 0.45 23.89
C ASN A 124 -13.02 0.50 24.76
N GLN A 125 -14.19 0.77 24.17
CA GLN A 125 -15.48 0.77 24.86
C GLN A 125 -16.08 -0.64 24.99
N GLN A 126 -15.66 -1.59 24.14
CA GLN A 126 -16.14 -2.96 24.20
C GLN A 126 -15.40 -3.76 25.29
N PRO A 127 -16.11 -4.50 26.17
CA PRO A 127 -15.50 -5.32 27.21
C PRO A 127 -14.52 -6.32 26.59
N GLN A 128 -13.33 -6.45 27.20
CA GLN A 128 -12.33 -7.42 26.75
C GLN A 128 -12.79 -8.83 27.15
N GLU A 129 -13.56 -9.49 26.29
CA GLU A 129 -13.82 -10.93 26.42
C GLU A 129 -12.49 -11.68 26.21
N GLY A 130 -11.73 -11.85 27.31
CA GLY A 130 -10.39 -12.42 27.31
C GLY A 130 -9.50 -12.05 28.50
N GLY A 131 -9.95 -11.16 29.39
CA GLY A 131 -9.26 -10.86 30.64
C GLY A 131 -9.62 -11.81 31.78
N ALA A 132 -9.37 -13.12 31.61
CA ALA A 132 -9.32 -14.03 32.75
C ALA A 132 -7.99 -13.80 33.48
N ARG A 133 -8.06 -13.15 34.64
CA ARG A 133 -7.11 -13.32 35.73
C ARG A 133 -7.91 -13.55 37.01
#